data_AF-A0A3D2A0X1-F1
#
_entry.id   AF-A0A3D2A0X1-F1
#
_cell.length_a   1.000
_cell.length_b   1.000
_cell.length_c   1.000
_cell.angle_alpha   90.00
_cell.angle_beta   90.00
_cell.angle_gamma   90.00
#
_symmetry.space_group_name_H-M   'P 1'
#
loop_
_entity.id
_entity.type
_entity.pdbx_description
1 polymer ?
#
loop_
_entity_poly.entity_id
_entity_poly.type
_entity_poly.pdbx_seq_one_letter_code
_entity_poly.pdbx_strand_id
1 'polypeptide(L)' 'RFAGVSGPDKDAANNSKLLADLASVPTEQRTARFQCVLVYMRHAADPVPLICQAAWQGSIV' A
#
# COMPACT_ATOMS: atom_id res chain seq x y z
N ARG A 1 7.21 8.96 4.83
CA ARG A 1 6.61 7.71 5.40
C ARG A 1 5.26 8.10 6.02
N PHE A 2 4.27 7.23 6.03
CA PHE A 2 2.88 7.59 6.39
C PHE A 2 2.74 8.19 7.81
N ALA A 3 3.46 7.64 8.79
CA ALA A 3 3.54 8.16 10.16
C ALA A 3 4.67 9.16 10.41
N GLY A 4 5.39 9.62 9.38
CA GLY A 4 6.46 10.62 9.52
C GLY A 4 7.77 10.13 10.18
N VAL A 5 7.80 8.93 10.74
CA VAL A 5 8.98 8.37 11.43
C VAL A 5 9.89 7.54 10.52
N SER A 6 11.19 7.52 10.84
CA SER A 6 12.22 6.71 10.18
C SER A 6 12.78 5.62 11.11
N GLY A 7 13.55 4.66 10.56
CA GLY A 7 14.13 3.57 11.37
C GLY A 7 13.30 2.27 11.41
N PRO A 8 13.64 1.35 12.33
CA PRO A 8 13.04 0.01 12.43
C PRO A 8 11.57 0.03 12.86
N ASP A 9 11.16 1.00 13.69
CA ASP A 9 9.79 1.07 14.22
C ASP A 9 8.77 1.70 13.24
N LYS A 10 9.21 2.00 12.01
CA LYS A 10 8.40 2.70 11.01
C LYS A 10 7.09 1.98 10.69
N ASP A 11 7.13 0.66 10.63
CA ASP A 11 6.02 -0.15 10.14
C ASP A 11 4.95 -0.23 11.21
N ALA A 12 5.36 -0.44 12.47
CA ALA A 12 4.48 -0.35 13.63
C ALA A 12 3.81 1.03 13.71
N ALA A 13 4.58 2.12 13.58
CA ALA A 13 4.03 3.48 13.62
C ALA A 13 3.04 3.76 12.48
N ASN A 14 3.32 3.29 11.26
CA ASN A 14 2.39 3.43 10.13
C ASN A 14 1.07 2.69 10.39
N ASN A 15 1.14 1.48 10.92
CA ASN A 15 -0.04 0.67 11.24
C ASN A 15 -0.86 1.32 12.37
N SER A 16 -0.21 1.76 13.46
CA SER A 16 -0.90 2.44 14.57
C SER A 16 -1.62 3.71 14.10
N LYS A 17 -0.98 4.51 13.23
CA LYS A 17 -1.62 5.69 12.65
C LYS A 17 -2.81 5.33 11.78
N LEU A 18 -2.69 4.29 10.94
CA LEU A 18 -3.79 3.83 10.08
C LEU A 18 -5.01 3.40 10.92
N LEU A 19 -4.78 2.66 12.00
CA LEU A 19 -5.84 2.22 12.90
C LEU A 19 -6.49 3.39 13.64
N ALA A 20 -5.70 4.39 14.05
CA ALA A 20 -6.24 5.62 14.64
C ALA A 20 -7.11 6.41 13.65
N ASP A 21 -6.65 6.56 12.40
CA ASP A 21 -7.39 7.26 11.34
C ASP A 21 -8.71 6.53 10.97
N LEU A 22 -8.76 5.20 11.12
CA LEU A 22 -9.94 4.37 10.85
C LEU A 22 -10.81 4.11 12.08
N ALA A 23 -10.50 4.68 13.25
CA ALA A 23 -11.16 4.35 14.51
C ALA A 23 -12.69 4.53 14.48
N SER A 24 -13.20 5.51 13.74
CA SER A 24 -14.64 5.78 13.57
C SER A 24 -15.28 5.05 12.38
N VAL A 25 -14.51 4.33 11.57
CA VAL A 25 -15.00 3.60 10.40
C VAL A 25 -15.48 2.21 10.82
N PRO A 26 -16.74 1.84 10.53
CA PRO A 26 -17.26 0.50 10.81
C PRO A 26 -16.42 -0.59 10.14
N THR A 27 -16.22 -1.72 10.81
CA THR A 27 -15.37 -2.82 10.33
C THR A 27 -15.77 -3.32 8.95
N GLU A 28 -17.07 -3.34 8.64
CA GLU A 28 -17.62 -3.76 7.35
C GLU A 28 -17.20 -2.83 6.20
N GLN A 29 -16.86 -1.58 6.51
CA GLN A 29 -16.43 -0.57 5.55
C GLN A 29 -14.90 -0.47 5.43
N ARG A 30 -14.14 -1.20 6.26
CA ARG A 30 -12.67 -1.20 6.26
C ARG A 30 -12.08 -2.08 5.16
N THR A 31 -12.66 -2.09 3.96
CA THR A 31 -12.12 -2.82 2.81
C THR A 31 -10.80 -2.20 2.35
N ALA A 32 -9.82 -3.03 2.04
CA ALA A 32 -8.51 -2.58 1.57
C ALA A 32 -7.92 -3.55 0.52
N ARG A 33 -6.84 -3.12 -0.15
CA ARG A 33 -6.10 -4.00 -1.06
C ARG A 33 -4.62 -3.66 -1.07
N PHE A 34 -3.77 -4.68 -1.08
CA PHE A 34 -2.40 -4.51 -1.55
C PHE A 34 -2.40 -4.39 -3.07
N GLN A 35 -1.51 -3.54 -3.60
CA GLN A 35 -1.30 -3.36 -5.03
C GLN A 35 0.15 -3.70 -5.34
N CYS A 36 0.36 -4.55 -6.35
CA CYS A 36 1.68 -4.79 -6.93
C CYS A 36 1.63 -4.38 -8.39
N VAL A 37 2.56 -3.52 -8.80
CA VAL A 37 2.74 -3.10 -10.19
C VAL A 37 4.18 -3.40 -10.55
N LEU A 38 4.36 -4.30 -11.52
CA LEU A 38 5.66 -4.65 -12.08
C LEU A 38 5.77 -4.03 -13.46
N VAL A 39 6.89 -3.36 -13.72
CA VAL A 39 7.18 -2.70 -14.99
C VAL A 39 8.44 -3.31 -15.57
N TYR A 40 8.34 -3.83 -16.80
CA TYR A 40 9.46 -4.35 -17.57
C TYR A 40 9.70 -3.48 -18.81
N MET A 41 10.90 -2.90 -18.89
CA MET A 41 11.38 -2.12 -20.03
C MET A 41 12.49 -2.87 -20.74
N ARG A 42 12.46 -2.89 -22.08
CA ARG A 42 13.54 -3.50 -22.88
C ARG A 42 14.84 -2.68 -22.84
N HIS A 43 14.70 -1.36 -22.71
CA HIS A 43 15.80 -0.40 -22.55
C HIS A 43 15.29 0.85 -21.80
N ALA A 44 16.21 1.71 -21.34
CA ALA A 44 15.89 2.85 -20.46
C ALA A 44 14.90 3.88 -21.05
N ALA A 45 14.76 3.93 -22.38
CA ALA A 45 13.87 4.83 -23.10
C ALA A 45 12.73 4.10 -23.83
N ASP A 46 12.38 2.88 -23.39
CA ASP A 46 11.28 2.11 -24.00
C ASP A 46 9.96 2.89 -23.86
N PRO A 47 9.35 3.34 -24.97
CA PRO A 47 8.14 4.15 -24.89
C PRO A 47 6.91 3.31 -24.53
N VAL A 48 7.01 1.97 -24.56
CA VAL A 48 5.90 1.03 -24.35
C VAL A 48 6.32 -0.14 -23.44
N PRO A 49 6.56 0.11 -22.14
CA PRO A 49 6.89 -0.95 -21.19
C PRO A 49 5.76 -1.97 -21.03
N LEU A 50 6.11 -3.22 -20.73
CA LEU A 50 5.15 -4.20 -20.25
C LEU A 50 4.82 -3.89 -18.79
N ILE A 51 3.53 -3.74 -18.49
CA ILE A 51 3.04 -3.46 -17.14
C ILE A 51 2.15 -4.61 -16.70
N CYS A 52 2.52 -5.25 -15.59
CA CYS A 52 1.70 -6.26 -14.92
C CYS A 52 1.20 -5.69 -13.60
N GLN A 53 -0.11 -5.62 -13.42
CA GLN A 53 -0.74 -5.15 -12.19
C GLN A 53 -1.56 -6.27 -11.54
N ALA A 54 -1.39 -6.44 -10.24
CA ALA A 54 -2.18 -7.34 -9.43
C ALA A 54 -2.68 -6.64 -8.15
N ALA A 55 -3.84 -7.10 -7.69
CA ALA A 55 -4.48 -6.65 -6.47
C ALA A 55 -4.70 -7.84 -5.54
N TRP A 56 -4.44 -7.65 -4.26
CA TRP A 56 -4.86 -8.60 -3.24
C TRP A 56 -5.80 -7.90 -2.26
N GLN A 57 -7.09 -8.25 -2.32
CA GLN A 57 -8.15 -7.66 -1.51
C GLN A 57 -8.18 -8.26 -0.10
N GLY A 58 -8.54 -7.43 0.87
CA GLY A 58 -8.75 -7.82 2.26
C GLY A 58 -9.49 -6.74 3.03
N SER A 59 -9.44 -6.81 4.36
CA SER A 59 -10.03 -5.84 5.27
C SER A 59 -9.01 -5.44 6.35
N ILE A 60 -9.10 -4.21 6.84
CA ILE A 60 -8.28 -3.73 7.96
C ILE A 60 -8.92 -4.16 9.28
N VAL A 61 -8.15 -4.91 10.08
CA VAL A 61 -8.48 -5.36 11.44
C VAL A 61 -7.99 -4.36 12.48
#